data_AF-A0A3A5MRV9-F1
#
_entry.id   AF-A0A3A5MRV9-F1
#
_cell.length_a   1.000
_cell.length_b   1.000
_cell.length_c   1.000
_cell.angle_alpha   90.00
_cell.angle_beta   90.00
_cell.angle_gamma   90.00
#
_symmetry.space_group_name_H-M   'P 1'
#
loop_
_entity.id
_entity.type
_entity.pdbx_description
1 polymer ?
#
loop_
_entity_poly.entity_id
_entity_poly.type
_entity_poly.pdbx_seq_one_letter_code
_entity_poly.pdbx_strand_id
1 'polypeptide(L)'
;MALFWVGVNTRSLFTLAIVSVALVLVSGYLLITSFSREPQLEISGSGWDAAAAIGTVAATIVALGLAVRSFRQERDAVARLVSAWVTDEYSAMRSVPAYRRSAIVHVANQSNEPVFDAHVSVVAGVGNKSLGPLSAPTPIAVVPARGVRSFDISTPLLGHEDTWNLRVELTFADARGKRWLRNVEGGLTEITDLESDWRPHEETELDLTDLHNLNHPLGIAAAFLAGLQDGDQVVPEKFAVVLAPEAEDWDKADWSRLRTDLEEFTPTSMVDYPAPYIARVKLSGDPELRGKAVAGSIGIPLANVIFMTLTYAPNRGWRVWGIGAAVRPDEILFPSGTFDADRGV
;
A
#
# COMPACT_ATOMS: atom_id res chain seq x y z
N MET A 1 -38.23 -7.90 -12.65
CA MET A 1 -37.52 -8.22 -13.90
C MET A 1 -36.13 -8.71 -13.50
N ALA A 2 -36.00 -10.03 -13.28
CA ALA A 2 -34.77 -10.64 -12.79
C ALA A 2 -33.94 -11.14 -13.98
N LEU A 3 -32.76 -10.54 -14.19
CA LEU A 3 -31.77 -11.00 -15.15
C LEU A 3 -30.90 -12.05 -14.45
N PHE A 4 -31.11 -13.32 -14.81
CA PHE A 4 -30.23 -14.42 -14.46
C PHE A 4 -28.88 -14.22 -15.18
N TRP A 5 -27.86 -13.85 -14.42
CA TRP A 5 -26.47 -13.89 -14.89
C TRP A 5 -25.99 -15.34 -14.78
N VAL A 6 -26.03 -16.08 -15.88
CA VAL A 6 -25.42 -17.41 -15.95
C VAL A 6 -23.91 -17.20 -15.96
N GLY A 7 -23.28 -17.34 -14.79
CA GLY A 7 -21.83 -17.35 -14.66
C GLY A 7 -21.26 -18.51 -15.46
N VAL A 8 -20.68 -18.21 -16.63
CA VAL A 8 -19.89 -19.18 -17.39
C VAL A 8 -18.67 -19.51 -16.55
N ASN A 9 -18.70 -20.68 -15.91
CA ASN A 9 -17.67 -21.16 -15.01
C ASN A 9 -16.34 -21.24 -15.77
N THR A 10 -15.31 -20.50 -15.35
CA THR A 10 -13.99 -20.42 -16.00
C THR A 10 -13.30 -21.77 -16.14
N ARG A 11 -13.61 -22.72 -15.23
CA ARG A 11 -13.20 -24.12 -15.37
C ARG A 11 -13.81 -24.80 -16.59
N SER A 12 -15.06 -24.49 -16.94
CA SER A 12 -15.77 -25.07 -18.08
C SER A 12 -15.14 -24.68 -19.42
N LEU A 13 -14.70 -23.42 -19.57
CA LEU A 13 -14.02 -22.92 -20.77
C LEU A 13 -12.63 -23.54 -20.93
N PHE A 14 -11.89 -23.71 -19.83
CA PHE A 14 -10.58 -24.36 -19.85
C PHE A 14 -10.69 -25.86 -20.15
N THR A 15 -11.68 -26.56 -19.58
CA THR A 15 -11.98 -27.96 -19.97
C THR A 15 -12.44 -28.06 -21.42
N LEU A 16 -13.25 -27.14 -21.92
CA LEU A 16 -13.66 -27.11 -23.33
C LEU A 16 -12.46 -26.94 -24.26
N ALA A 17 -11.52 -26.07 -23.92
CA ALA A 17 -10.30 -25.87 -24.70
C ALA A 17 -9.41 -27.13 -24.69
N ILE A 18 -9.20 -27.75 -23.53
CA ILE A 18 -8.42 -29.00 -23.41
C ILE A 18 -9.10 -30.15 -24.17
N VAL A 19 -10.41 -30.31 -24.02
CA VAL A 19 -11.21 -31.33 -24.71
C VAL A 19 -11.14 -31.11 -26.22
N SER A 20 -11.20 -29.87 -26.70
CA SER A 20 -11.08 -29.54 -28.13
C SER A 20 -9.70 -29.88 -28.68
N VAL A 21 -8.63 -29.55 -27.96
CA VAL A 21 -7.25 -29.89 -28.34
C VAL A 21 -7.05 -31.40 -28.34
N ALA A 22 -7.56 -32.11 -27.32
CA ALA A 22 -7.50 -33.57 -27.25
C ALA A 22 -8.29 -34.23 -28.40
N LEU A 23 -9.47 -33.72 -28.75
CA LEU A 23 -10.25 -34.20 -29.90
C LEU A 23 -9.52 -34.01 -31.22
N VAL A 24 -8.83 -32.89 -31.41
CA VAL A 24 -8.01 -32.63 -32.61
C VAL A 24 -6.82 -33.60 -32.67
N LEU A 25 -6.13 -33.82 -31.55
CA LEU A 25 -5.00 -34.77 -31.49
C LEU A 25 -5.44 -36.22 -31.71
N VAL A 26 -6.56 -36.64 -31.11
CA VAL A 26 -7.12 -37.98 -31.29
C VAL A 26 -7.61 -38.18 -32.73
N SER A 27 -8.25 -37.18 -33.33
CA SER A 27 -8.71 -37.24 -34.72
C SER A 27 -7.52 -37.30 -35.69
N GLY A 28 -6.46 -36.51 -35.44
CA GLY A 28 -5.22 -36.57 -36.21
C GLY A 28 -4.50 -37.92 -36.08
N TYR A 29 -4.45 -38.48 -34.87
CA TYR A 29 -3.87 -39.80 -34.62
C TYR A 29 -4.66 -40.93 -35.29
N LEU A 30 -6.00 -40.88 -35.25
CA LEU A 30 -6.88 -41.84 -35.93
C LEU A 30 -6.72 -41.76 -37.46
N LEU A 31 -6.56 -40.56 -38.02
CA LEU A 31 -6.26 -40.35 -39.44
C LEU A 31 -4.92 -40.99 -39.83
N ILE A 32 -3.85 -40.68 -39.09
CA ILE A 32 -2.50 -41.23 -39.36
C ILE A 32 -2.47 -42.75 -39.24
N THR A 33 -3.12 -43.30 -38.21
CA THR A 33 -3.18 -44.76 -38.01
C THR A 33 -4.04 -45.45 -39.06
N SER A 34 -5.12 -44.82 -39.54
CA SER A 34 -5.91 -45.33 -40.67
C SER A 34 -5.14 -45.35 -42.00
N PHE A 35 -4.20 -44.42 -42.20
CA PHE A 35 -3.32 -44.40 -43.37
C PHE A 35 -2.23 -45.50 -43.35
N SER A 36 -1.93 -46.08 -42.20
CA SER A 36 -0.85 -47.10 -42.05
C SER A 36 -1.30 -48.55 -42.29
N ARG A 37 -2.55 -48.78 -42.70
CA ARG A 37 -3.07 -50.09 -43.11
C ARG A 37 -3.64 -50.01 -44.53
N GLU A 38 -2.91 -50.49 -45.53
CA GLU A 38 -3.39 -50.68 -46.90
C GLU A 38 -4.35 -51.90 -47.02
N PRO A 39 -5.19 -52.03 -48.08
CA PRO A 39 -6.12 -51.01 -48.57
C PRO A 39 -7.46 -51.64 -49.06
N GLN A 40 -8.61 -51.22 -48.55
CA GLN A 40 -9.89 -51.32 -49.28
C GLN A 40 -10.83 -50.22 -48.78
N LEU A 41 -10.56 -48.98 -49.15
CA LEU A 41 -11.52 -47.88 -49.04
C LEU A 41 -11.37 -47.04 -50.29
N GLU A 42 -12.41 -47.04 -51.13
CA GLU A 42 -12.56 -46.09 -52.23
C GLU A 42 -12.33 -44.69 -51.67
N ILE A 43 -11.31 -44.02 -52.21
CA ILE A 43 -10.98 -42.65 -51.87
C ILE A 43 -12.04 -41.77 -52.52
N SER A 44 -13.12 -41.47 -51.78
CA SER A 44 -13.94 -40.28 -52.00
C SER A 44 -13.65 -39.26 -50.89
N GLY A 45 -12.42 -38.74 -50.88
CA GLY A 45 -11.98 -37.72 -49.93
C GLY A 45 -10.67 -37.14 -50.41
N SER A 46 -10.76 -36.04 -51.15
CA SER A 46 -9.66 -35.45 -51.92
C SER A 46 -8.61 -34.83 -50.98
N GLY A 47 -7.36 -34.69 -51.43
CA GLY A 47 -6.29 -34.02 -50.66
C GLY A 47 -6.63 -32.61 -50.14
N TRP A 48 -7.74 -32.03 -50.58
CA TRP A 48 -8.36 -30.83 -50.03
C TRP A 48 -8.88 -31.00 -48.60
N ASP A 49 -9.36 -32.18 -48.21
CA ASP A 49 -9.88 -32.43 -46.85
C ASP A 49 -8.73 -32.46 -45.83
N ALA A 50 -7.58 -33.05 -46.22
CA ALA A 50 -6.36 -33.02 -45.41
C ALA A 50 -5.76 -31.59 -45.33
N ALA A 51 -5.78 -30.84 -46.43
CA ALA A 51 -5.35 -29.44 -46.44
C ALA A 51 -6.28 -28.55 -45.59
N ALA A 52 -7.58 -28.79 -45.61
CA ALA A 52 -8.56 -28.09 -44.78
C ALA A 52 -8.37 -28.38 -43.28
N ALA A 53 -8.07 -29.63 -42.92
CA ALA A 53 -7.76 -30.02 -41.55
C ALA A 53 -6.50 -29.31 -41.02
N ILE A 54 -5.42 -29.28 -41.80
CA ILE A 54 -4.18 -28.56 -41.45
C ILE A 54 -4.43 -27.05 -41.32
N GLY A 55 -5.20 -26.47 -42.26
CA GLY A 55 -5.58 -25.05 -42.21
C GLY A 55 -6.36 -24.68 -40.95
N THR A 56 -7.24 -25.57 -40.48
CA THR A 56 -8.05 -25.36 -39.27
C THR A 56 -7.21 -25.38 -37.99
N VAL A 57 -6.24 -26.31 -37.90
CA VAL A 57 -5.32 -26.38 -36.76
C VAL A 57 -4.45 -25.12 -36.69
N ALA A 58 -3.90 -24.68 -37.83
CA ALA A 58 -3.10 -23.46 -37.90
C ALA A 58 -3.92 -22.22 -37.49
N ALA A 59 -5.15 -22.09 -38.00
CA ALA A 59 -6.05 -20.99 -37.63
C ALA A 59 -6.39 -20.98 -36.13
N THR A 60 -6.57 -22.16 -35.52
CA THR A 60 -6.86 -22.28 -34.08
C THR A 60 -5.67 -21.87 -33.22
N ILE A 61 -4.45 -22.24 -33.62
CA ILE A 61 -3.21 -21.83 -32.93
C ILE A 61 -3.03 -20.31 -33.02
N VAL A 62 -3.23 -19.73 -34.22
CA VAL A 62 -3.15 -18.28 -34.42
C VAL A 62 -4.22 -17.55 -33.62
N ALA A 63 -5.46 -18.04 -33.61
CA ALA A 63 -6.55 -17.45 -32.83
C ALA A 63 -6.26 -17.50 -31.32
N LEU A 64 -5.72 -18.61 -30.83
CA LEU A 64 -5.29 -18.73 -29.43
C LEU A 64 -4.14 -17.76 -29.11
N GLY A 65 -3.15 -17.64 -30.01
CA GLY A 65 -2.05 -16.69 -29.87
C GLY A 65 -2.51 -15.23 -29.85
N LEU A 66 -3.45 -14.87 -30.73
CA LEU A 66 -4.07 -13.55 -30.78
C LEU A 66 -4.93 -13.28 -29.55
N ALA A 67 -5.68 -14.26 -29.06
CA ALA A 67 -6.47 -14.14 -27.83
C ALA A 67 -5.56 -13.92 -26.62
N VAL A 68 -4.45 -14.68 -26.49
CA VAL A 68 -3.47 -14.49 -25.42
C VAL A 68 -2.81 -13.10 -25.51
N ARG A 69 -2.46 -12.64 -26.72
CA ARG A 69 -1.85 -11.33 -26.93
C ARG A 69 -2.83 -10.19 -26.62
N SER A 70 -4.06 -10.27 -27.11
CA SER A 70 -5.13 -9.31 -26.83
C SER A 70 -5.40 -9.23 -25.33
N PHE A 71 -5.44 -10.37 -24.66
CA PHE A 71 -5.62 -10.44 -23.21
C PHE A 71 -4.46 -9.81 -22.44
N ARG A 72 -3.20 -9.97 -22.90
CA ARG A 72 -2.04 -9.28 -22.32
C ARG A 72 -2.10 -7.76 -22.56
N GLN A 73 -2.53 -7.33 -23.75
CA GLN A 73 -2.67 -5.91 -24.06
C GLN A 73 -3.77 -5.24 -23.23
N GLU A 74 -4.90 -5.92 -23.02
CA GLU A 74 -6.00 -5.44 -22.20
C GLU A 74 -5.62 -5.37 -20.71
N ARG A 75 -4.76 -6.29 -20.24
CA ARG A 75 -4.18 -6.27 -18.89
C ARG A 75 -3.30 -5.05 -18.65
N ASP A 76 -2.35 -4.81 -19.55
CA ASP A 76 -1.51 -3.62 -19.48
C ASP A 76 -2.38 -2.35 -19.55
N ALA A 77 -3.51 -2.40 -20.25
CA ALA A 77 -4.45 -1.28 -20.33
C ALA A 77 -5.11 -0.96 -18.97
N VAL A 78 -5.44 -1.95 -18.14
CA VAL A 78 -5.98 -1.70 -16.78
C VAL A 78 -4.95 -0.98 -15.91
N ALA A 79 -3.74 -1.54 -15.80
CA ALA A 79 -2.69 -0.97 -14.95
C ALA A 79 -2.21 0.41 -15.43
N ARG A 80 -2.26 0.67 -16.75
CA ARG A 80 -1.98 1.99 -17.33
C ARG A 80 -2.94 3.09 -16.87
N LEU A 81 -4.17 2.72 -16.48
CA LEU A 81 -5.24 3.64 -16.08
C LEU A 81 -5.32 3.87 -14.57
N VAL A 82 -4.43 3.25 -13.79
CA VAL A 82 -4.26 3.53 -12.37
C VAL A 82 -3.18 4.59 -12.21
N SER A 83 -3.47 5.67 -11.48
CA SER A 83 -2.54 6.77 -11.23
C SER A 83 -2.68 7.29 -9.81
N ALA A 84 -1.65 8.00 -9.34
CA ALA A 84 -1.70 8.73 -8.10
C ALA A 84 -0.95 10.07 -8.23
N TRP A 85 -1.39 11.09 -7.51
CA TRP A 85 -0.78 12.43 -7.50
C TRP A 85 -1.09 13.15 -6.19
N VAL A 86 -0.35 14.23 -5.92
CA VAL A 86 -0.65 15.15 -4.81
C VAL A 86 -1.15 16.47 -5.37
N THR A 87 -2.21 17.00 -4.77
CA THR A 87 -2.64 18.40 -4.92
C THR A 87 -2.11 19.16 -3.71
N ASP A 88 -1.32 20.21 -3.92
CA ASP A 88 -0.70 21.02 -2.85
C ASP A 88 -1.09 22.48 -3.04
N GLU A 89 -1.91 23.01 -2.13
CA GLU A 89 -2.52 24.34 -2.21
C GLU A 89 -2.21 25.17 -0.97
N TYR A 90 -2.08 26.48 -1.16
CA TYR A 90 -1.87 27.45 -0.09
C TYR A 90 -3.04 28.44 -0.07
N SER A 91 -3.80 28.43 1.01
CA SER A 91 -4.94 29.34 1.20
C SER A 91 -4.63 30.38 2.28
N ALA A 92 -4.94 31.65 2.04
CA ALA A 92 -4.73 32.70 3.04
C ALA A 92 -5.69 32.51 4.23
N MET A 93 -5.15 32.53 5.45
CA MET A 93 -5.99 32.51 6.66
C MET A 93 -6.59 33.91 6.90
N ARG A 94 -7.90 33.99 7.12
CA ARG A 94 -8.57 35.28 7.38
C ARG A 94 -8.28 35.83 8.78
N SER A 95 -8.00 34.96 9.74
CA SER A 95 -7.82 35.28 11.15
C SER A 95 -6.37 35.60 11.54
N VAL A 96 -5.39 35.17 10.75
CA VAL A 96 -3.95 35.28 11.03
C VAL A 96 -3.23 35.62 9.73
N PRO A 97 -2.21 36.50 9.72
CA PRO A 97 -1.42 36.81 8.53
C PRO A 97 -0.48 35.65 8.15
N ALA A 98 -1.06 34.50 7.80
CA ALA A 98 -0.35 33.28 7.45
C ALA A 98 -1.13 32.50 6.36
N TYR A 99 -0.44 31.62 5.65
CA TYR A 99 -1.07 30.67 4.74
C TYR A 99 -1.30 29.33 5.43
N ARG A 100 -2.45 28.70 5.14
CA ARG A 100 -2.72 27.29 5.40
C ARG A 100 -2.30 26.48 4.18
N ARG A 101 -1.38 25.54 4.38
CA ARG A 101 -1.07 24.51 3.38
C ARG A 101 -2.10 23.39 3.47
N SER A 102 -2.64 22.97 2.33
CA SER A 102 -3.53 21.82 2.18
C SER A 102 -2.94 20.90 1.12
N ALA A 103 -2.54 19.71 1.53
CA ALA A 103 -1.98 18.70 0.64
C ALA A 103 -2.85 17.44 0.66
N ILE A 104 -3.35 17.05 -0.50
CA ILE A 104 -4.24 15.89 -0.66
C ILE A 104 -3.60 14.92 -1.63
N VAL A 105 -3.38 13.68 -1.18
CA VAL A 105 -2.97 12.60 -2.08
C VAL A 105 -4.20 11.96 -2.70
N HIS A 106 -4.17 11.76 -4.00
CA HIS A 106 -5.22 11.14 -4.78
C HIS A 106 -4.72 9.84 -5.39
N VAL A 107 -5.53 8.79 -5.31
CA VAL A 107 -5.31 7.51 -5.99
C VAL A 107 -6.53 7.24 -6.86
N ALA A 108 -6.33 7.25 -8.18
CA ALA A 108 -7.39 7.05 -9.15
C ALA A 108 -7.21 5.73 -9.90
N ASN A 109 -8.34 5.10 -10.19
CA ASN A 109 -8.42 3.97 -11.08
C ASN A 109 -9.45 4.28 -12.17
N GLN A 110 -8.96 4.63 -13.36
CA GLN A 110 -9.79 4.92 -14.52
C GLN A 110 -10.08 3.67 -15.37
N SER A 111 -9.71 2.48 -14.90
CA SER A 111 -10.05 1.24 -15.59
C SER A 111 -11.49 0.80 -15.31
N ASN A 112 -11.91 -0.28 -15.96
CA ASN A 112 -13.23 -0.91 -15.75
C ASN A 112 -13.20 -2.00 -14.67
N GLU A 113 -12.04 -2.30 -14.08
CA GLU A 113 -11.88 -3.32 -13.04
C GLU A 113 -11.34 -2.66 -11.76
N PRO A 114 -11.75 -3.10 -10.54
CA PRO A 114 -11.14 -2.61 -9.31
C PRO A 114 -9.67 -3.06 -9.21
N VAL A 115 -8.88 -2.31 -8.45
CA VAL A 115 -7.54 -2.74 -8.01
C VAL A 115 -7.49 -2.82 -6.49
N PHE A 116 -6.60 -3.66 -6.00
CA PHE A 116 -6.53 -4.13 -4.61
C PHE A 116 -5.15 -3.87 -4.04
N ASP A 117 -5.06 -3.94 -2.71
CA ASP A 117 -3.80 -3.86 -1.97
C ASP A 117 -2.90 -2.72 -2.45
N ALA A 118 -3.48 -1.52 -2.57
CA ALA A 118 -2.75 -0.37 -3.07
C ALA A 118 -1.91 0.26 -1.94
N HIS A 119 -0.61 0.36 -2.16
CA HIS A 119 0.36 1.00 -1.27
C HIS A 119 0.83 2.30 -1.89
N VAL A 120 0.59 3.40 -1.19
CA VAL A 120 1.00 4.73 -1.58
C VAL A 120 2.29 5.07 -0.84
N SER A 121 3.26 5.63 -1.55
CA SER A 121 4.42 6.28 -0.94
C SER A 121 4.55 7.69 -1.48
N VAL A 122 4.45 8.68 -0.60
CA VAL A 122 4.68 10.08 -0.94
C VAL A 122 6.18 10.34 -0.93
N VAL A 123 6.66 11.04 -1.95
CA VAL A 123 8.07 11.33 -2.19
C VAL A 123 8.25 12.83 -2.31
N ALA A 124 9.31 13.39 -1.73
CA ALA A 124 9.56 14.83 -1.71
C ALA A 124 11.02 15.22 -2.02
N GLY A 125 11.23 16.48 -2.39
CA GLY A 125 12.55 17.09 -2.57
C GLY A 125 13.31 16.67 -3.82
N VAL A 126 14.55 17.16 -3.98
CA VAL A 126 15.44 16.78 -5.12
C VAL A 126 15.89 15.33 -5.02
N GLY A 127 16.08 14.85 -3.79
CA GLY A 127 16.59 13.51 -3.52
C GLY A 127 15.56 12.40 -3.69
N ASN A 128 14.30 12.74 -4.02
CA ASN A 128 13.18 11.80 -4.00
C ASN A 128 13.12 11.04 -2.66
N LYS A 129 13.21 11.75 -1.53
CA LYS A 129 13.13 11.17 -0.18
C LYS A 129 11.72 10.62 0.02
N SER A 130 11.63 9.33 0.36
CA SER A 130 10.35 8.70 0.68
C SER A 130 9.87 9.17 2.05
N LEU A 131 8.66 9.71 2.12
CA LEU A 131 7.98 10.11 3.34
C LEU A 131 6.99 9.03 3.81
N GLY A 132 6.90 7.92 3.07
CA GLY A 132 5.94 6.85 3.33
C GLY A 132 4.50 7.23 2.98
N PRO A 133 3.50 6.51 3.54
CA PRO A 133 2.10 6.65 3.14
C PRO A 133 1.40 7.88 3.74
N LEU A 134 1.97 8.51 4.78
CA LEU A 134 1.33 9.59 5.53
C LEU A 134 -0.09 9.16 5.97
N SER A 135 -1.13 9.96 5.68
CA SER A 135 -2.53 9.62 6.00
C SER A 135 -3.18 8.59 5.08
N ALA A 136 -2.50 8.08 4.06
CA ALA A 136 -3.06 7.03 3.22
C ALA A 136 -3.03 5.68 3.96
N PRO A 137 -4.16 4.96 4.08
CA PRO A 137 -4.17 3.63 4.68
C PRO A 137 -3.21 2.69 3.96
N THR A 138 -2.49 1.85 4.71
CA THR A 138 -1.52 0.91 4.14
C THR A 138 -1.84 -0.53 4.57
N PRO A 139 -2.40 -1.38 3.68
CA PRO A 139 -2.82 -1.07 2.30
C PRO A 139 -4.18 -0.34 2.21
N ILE A 140 -4.40 0.37 1.10
CA ILE A 140 -5.74 0.71 0.62
C ILE A 140 -6.34 -0.57 0.05
N ALA A 141 -7.30 -1.16 0.77
CA ALA A 141 -7.86 -2.46 0.41
C ALA A 141 -8.44 -2.50 -1.02
N VAL A 142 -9.15 -1.46 -1.44
CA VAL A 142 -9.79 -1.38 -2.77
C VAL A 142 -9.79 0.05 -3.31
N VAL A 143 -9.28 0.21 -4.54
CA VAL A 143 -9.52 1.39 -5.38
C VAL A 143 -10.54 1.01 -6.45
N PRO A 144 -11.80 1.50 -6.35
CA PRO A 144 -12.88 1.06 -7.22
C PRO A 144 -12.64 1.47 -8.68
N ALA A 145 -13.22 0.69 -9.61
CA ALA A 145 -13.24 1.04 -11.02
C ALA A 145 -13.89 2.41 -11.24
N ARG A 146 -13.33 3.21 -12.14
CA ARG A 146 -13.77 4.59 -12.44
C ARG A 146 -13.88 5.48 -11.20
N GLY A 147 -13.03 5.24 -10.21
CA GLY A 147 -13.09 5.91 -8.91
C GLY A 147 -11.79 6.58 -8.50
N VAL A 148 -11.92 7.48 -7.52
CA VAL A 148 -10.80 8.17 -6.88
C VAL A 148 -10.94 8.03 -5.37
N ARG A 149 -9.84 7.74 -4.70
CA ARG A 149 -9.68 7.86 -3.24
C ARG A 149 -8.77 9.05 -2.96
N SER A 150 -9.12 9.85 -1.97
CA SER A 150 -8.38 11.05 -1.59
C SER A 150 -8.11 11.01 -0.09
N PHE A 151 -6.90 11.37 0.32
CA PHE A 151 -6.49 11.40 1.71
C PHE A 151 -5.76 12.71 1.99
N ASP A 152 -6.15 13.40 3.06
CA ASP A 152 -5.51 14.63 3.49
C ASP A 152 -4.21 14.30 4.23
N ILE A 153 -3.08 14.71 3.65
CA ILE A 153 -1.73 14.47 4.18
C ILE A 153 -1.12 15.74 4.79
N SER A 154 -1.90 16.79 5.00
CA SER A 154 -1.41 18.10 5.46
C SER A 154 -0.76 18.04 6.84
N THR A 155 -1.42 17.41 7.83
CA THR A 155 -0.86 17.31 9.19
C THR A 155 0.41 16.45 9.23
N PRO A 156 0.47 15.23 8.64
CA PRO A 156 1.70 14.45 8.58
C PRO A 156 2.89 15.20 7.98
N LEU A 157 2.67 16.04 6.95
CA LEU A 157 3.74 16.79 6.30
C LEU A 157 4.41 17.84 7.21
N LEU A 158 3.77 18.26 8.30
CA LEU A 158 4.37 19.20 9.27
C LEU A 158 5.60 18.60 9.97
N GLY A 159 5.67 17.28 10.06
CA GLY A 159 6.80 16.55 10.60
C GLY A 159 7.92 16.31 9.61
N HIS A 160 7.90 16.92 8.41
CA HIS A 160 8.92 16.65 7.40
C HIS A 160 9.50 17.96 6.85
N GLU A 161 10.82 18.04 6.82
CA GLU A 161 11.54 19.07 6.08
C GLU A 161 11.54 18.78 4.56
N ASP A 162 11.89 19.78 3.76
CA ASP A 162 12.05 19.66 2.30
C ASP A 162 10.83 19.09 1.55
N THR A 163 9.63 19.36 2.04
CA THR A 163 8.37 18.83 1.48
C THR A 163 7.89 19.55 0.21
N TRP A 164 8.80 20.17 -0.55
CA TRP A 164 8.48 20.78 -1.83
C TRP A 164 8.48 19.73 -2.95
N ASN A 165 7.72 19.98 -4.02
CA ASN A 165 7.58 19.06 -5.18
C ASN A 165 7.19 17.64 -4.76
N LEU A 166 6.00 17.52 -4.15
CA LEU A 166 5.44 16.23 -3.74
C LEU A 166 5.08 15.38 -4.95
N ARG A 167 5.47 14.11 -4.90
CA ARG A 167 5.19 13.08 -5.91
C ARG A 167 4.70 11.81 -5.24
N VAL A 168 4.16 10.90 -6.03
CA VAL A 168 3.57 9.66 -5.52
C VAL A 168 4.12 8.48 -6.28
N GLU A 169 4.62 7.52 -5.53
CA GLU A 169 4.82 6.15 -5.99
C GLU A 169 3.62 5.30 -5.53
N LEU A 170 3.19 4.38 -6.39
CA LEU A 170 2.04 3.53 -6.14
C LEU A 170 2.35 2.09 -6.51
N THR A 171 2.21 1.19 -5.55
CA THR A 171 2.15 -0.26 -5.79
C THR A 171 0.71 -0.73 -5.66
N PHE A 172 0.25 -1.65 -6.51
CA PHE A 172 -1.11 -2.20 -6.42
C PHE A 172 -1.21 -3.59 -7.08
N ALA A 173 -2.23 -4.35 -6.69
CA ALA A 173 -2.61 -5.60 -7.33
C ALA A 173 -3.82 -5.40 -8.26
N ASP A 174 -3.76 -5.93 -9.48
CA ASP A 174 -4.95 -5.99 -10.34
C ASP A 174 -5.95 -7.05 -9.87
N ALA A 175 -7.14 -7.09 -10.49
CA ALA A 175 -8.20 -8.04 -10.13
C ALA A 175 -7.83 -9.52 -10.31
N ARG A 176 -6.65 -9.81 -10.86
CA ARG A 176 -6.14 -11.16 -11.13
C ARG A 176 -4.90 -11.47 -10.28
N GLY A 177 -4.55 -10.61 -9.32
CA GLY A 177 -3.47 -10.80 -8.36
C GLY A 177 -2.08 -10.42 -8.87
N LYS A 178 -1.97 -9.85 -10.08
CA LYS A 178 -0.68 -9.38 -10.61
C LYS A 178 -0.33 -8.04 -9.98
N ARG A 179 0.93 -7.86 -9.57
CA ARG A 179 1.39 -6.64 -8.91
C ARG A 179 2.13 -5.71 -9.84
N TRP A 180 1.87 -4.43 -9.66
CA TRP A 180 2.39 -3.35 -10.48
C TRP A 180 2.98 -2.26 -9.60
N LEU A 181 4.16 -1.78 -9.97
CA LEU A 181 4.77 -0.57 -9.45
C LEU A 181 4.60 0.54 -10.48
N ARG A 182 4.00 1.65 -10.06
CA ARG A 182 4.06 2.92 -10.76
C ARG A 182 4.99 3.86 -10.01
N ASN A 183 6.16 4.11 -10.58
CA ASN A 183 7.17 4.97 -9.97
C ASN A 183 6.77 6.47 -10.06
N VAL A 184 7.57 7.33 -9.44
CA VAL A 184 7.30 8.78 -9.38
C VAL A 184 7.36 9.50 -10.73
N GLU A 185 8.03 8.93 -11.74
CA GLU A 185 8.03 9.41 -13.13
C GLU A 185 6.83 8.90 -13.95
N GLY A 186 5.97 8.06 -13.36
CA GLY A 186 4.81 7.47 -14.01
C GLY A 186 5.10 6.22 -14.84
N GLY A 187 6.34 5.73 -14.82
CA GLY A 187 6.73 4.45 -15.38
C GLY A 187 6.04 3.28 -14.67
N LEU A 188 5.62 2.28 -15.44
CA LEU A 188 4.86 1.13 -14.94
C LEU A 188 5.65 -0.16 -15.12
N THR A 189 5.89 -0.88 -14.02
CA THR A 189 6.68 -2.13 -14.01
C THR A 189 5.91 -3.23 -13.27
N GLU A 190 5.94 -4.45 -13.79
CA GLU A 190 5.41 -5.63 -13.10
C GLU A 190 6.38 -6.07 -12.00
N ILE A 191 5.87 -6.29 -10.79
CA ILE A 191 6.67 -6.68 -9.62
C ILE A 191 6.12 -7.92 -8.90
N THR A 192 5.28 -8.73 -9.58
CA THR A 192 4.61 -9.90 -9.00
C THR A 192 5.58 -10.88 -8.35
N ASP A 193 6.72 -11.11 -8.99
CA ASP A 193 7.71 -12.11 -8.56
C ASP A 193 8.78 -11.52 -7.61
N LEU A 194 8.64 -10.24 -7.20
CA LEU A 194 9.57 -9.59 -6.30
C LEU A 194 9.19 -9.91 -4.86
N GLU A 195 9.84 -10.92 -4.28
CA GLU A 195 9.71 -11.25 -2.86
C GLU A 195 10.22 -10.12 -1.96
N SER A 196 9.64 -10.04 -0.76
CA SER A 196 10.06 -9.10 0.27
C SER A 196 10.97 -9.76 1.28
N ASP A 197 12.04 -9.05 1.63
CA ASP A 197 12.98 -9.51 2.64
C ASP A 197 13.47 -8.33 3.50
N TRP A 198 13.97 -8.64 4.68
CA TRP A 198 14.61 -7.67 5.56
C TRP A 198 16.01 -7.38 5.05
N ARG A 199 16.29 -6.11 4.75
CA ARG A 199 17.63 -5.67 4.35
C ARG A 199 18.19 -4.67 5.33
N PRO A 200 19.51 -4.66 5.56
CA PRO A 200 20.17 -3.55 6.24
C PRO A 200 19.77 -2.24 5.55
N HIS A 201 19.37 -1.26 6.35
CA HIS A 201 19.02 0.07 5.85
C HIS A 201 20.23 0.98 6.04
N GLU A 202 20.86 1.37 4.93
CA GLU A 202 22.08 2.21 4.95
C GLU A 202 21.79 3.64 5.45
N GLU A 203 20.53 4.11 5.38
CA GLU A 203 20.04 5.26 6.15
C GLU A 203 19.74 4.80 7.59
N THR A 204 20.79 4.41 8.31
CA THR A 204 20.70 3.71 9.60
C THR A 204 20.30 4.62 10.77
N GLU A 205 20.25 5.92 10.54
CA GLU A 205 19.67 6.88 11.46
C GLU A 205 18.41 7.43 10.79
N LEU A 206 17.27 6.88 11.21
CA LEU A 206 16.00 7.57 11.29
C LEU A 206 16.32 9.05 11.50
N ASP A 207 16.29 9.92 10.48
CA ASP A 207 16.98 11.23 10.46
C ASP A 207 16.77 12.02 11.77
N LEU A 208 17.61 11.74 12.78
CA LEU A 208 17.39 12.15 14.18
C LEU A 208 17.79 13.61 14.36
N THR A 209 18.27 14.23 13.28
CA THR A 209 18.60 15.64 13.22
C THR A 209 17.37 16.52 13.49
N ASP A 210 16.15 16.02 13.21
CA ASP A 210 14.89 16.73 13.42
C ASP A 210 14.15 16.35 14.73
N LEU A 211 14.84 15.72 15.69
CA LEU A 211 14.25 15.37 17.01
C LEU A 211 13.76 16.58 17.82
N HIS A 212 14.18 17.80 17.46
CA HIS A 212 13.69 19.03 18.05
C HIS A 212 12.33 19.49 17.50
N ASN A 213 11.90 18.95 16.35
CA ASN A 213 10.62 19.26 15.76
C ASN A 213 9.50 18.51 16.46
N LEU A 214 8.74 19.25 17.28
CA LEU A 214 7.58 18.71 17.98
C LEU A 214 6.46 18.24 17.02
N ASN A 215 6.55 18.55 15.72
CA ASN A 215 5.64 18.05 14.70
C ASN A 215 6.08 16.72 14.06
N HIS A 216 7.23 16.15 14.46
CA HIS A 216 7.71 14.84 13.98
C HIS A 216 7.30 13.71 14.95
N PRO A 217 6.26 12.89 14.68
CA PRO A 217 5.75 11.90 15.64
C PRO A 217 6.80 10.89 16.09
N LEU A 218 7.64 10.46 15.15
CA LEU A 218 8.69 9.50 15.41
C LEU A 218 9.80 10.10 16.28
N GLY A 219 9.97 11.42 16.25
CA GLY A 219 10.92 12.11 17.10
C GLY A 219 10.41 12.23 18.53
N ILE A 220 9.11 12.50 18.70
CA ILE A 220 8.44 12.44 20.01
C ILE A 220 8.52 11.02 20.59
N ALA A 221 8.29 9.98 19.77
CA ALA A 221 8.38 8.59 20.19
C ALA A 221 9.81 8.22 20.62
N ALA A 222 10.82 8.60 19.85
CA ALA A 222 12.22 8.38 20.18
C ALA A 222 12.63 9.12 21.47
N ALA A 223 12.23 10.39 21.61
CA ALA A 223 12.50 11.18 22.81
C ALA A 223 11.86 10.59 24.07
N PHE A 224 10.62 10.09 23.96
CA PHE A 224 9.93 9.39 25.04
C PHE A 224 10.69 8.12 25.46
N LEU A 225 11.05 7.25 24.50
CA LEU A 225 11.76 6.00 24.78
C LEU A 225 13.16 6.26 25.34
N ALA A 226 13.89 7.23 24.78
CA ALA A 226 15.20 7.64 25.30
C ALA A 226 15.09 8.17 26.74
N GLY A 227 14.06 8.96 27.05
CA GLY A 227 13.81 9.44 28.41
C GLY A 227 13.54 8.33 29.42
N LEU A 228 12.89 7.23 29.00
CA LEU A 228 12.70 6.06 29.88
C LEU A 228 14.01 5.31 30.15
N GLN A 229 14.95 5.37 29.21
CA GLN A 229 16.25 4.69 29.28
C GLN A 229 17.35 5.58 29.91
N ASP A 230 17.09 6.88 30.12
CA ASP A 230 18.03 7.85 30.68
C ASP A 230 18.22 7.66 32.20
N GLY A 231 19.34 7.05 32.59
CA GLY A 231 19.77 6.89 33.99
C GLY A 231 19.12 5.71 34.74
N ASP A 232 19.28 5.68 36.06
CA ASP A 232 18.82 4.55 36.91
C ASP A 232 17.34 4.67 37.33
N GLN A 233 16.78 5.89 37.32
CA GLN A 233 15.39 6.15 37.71
C GLN A 233 14.71 7.08 36.72
N VAL A 234 13.44 6.77 36.42
CA VAL A 234 12.60 7.60 35.55
C VAL A 234 12.14 8.83 36.34
N VAL A 235 12.31 10.02 35.76
CA VAL A 235 11.86 11.30 36.34
C VAL A 235 10.65 11.81 35.56
N PRO A 236 9.41 11.60 36.03
CA PRO A 236 8.18 11.87 35.28
C PRO A 236 8.05 13.31 34.79
N GLU A 237 8.57 14.28 35.55
CA GLU A 237 8.49 15.71 35.22
C GLU A 237 9.23 16.05 33.92
N LYS A 238 10.26 15.27 33.53
CA LYS A 238 10.97 15.44 32.26
C LYS A 238 10.07 15.14 31.05
N PHE A 239 9.00 14.37 31.23
CA PHE A 239 8.11 13.94 30.14
C PHE A 239 6.99 14.94 29.84
N ALA A 240 6.82 16.00 30.66
CA ALA A 240 5.74 16.98 30.47
C ALA A 240 5.70 17.60 29.06
N VAL A 241 6.84 17.68 28.37
CA VAL A 241 6.95 18.20 27.00
C VAL A 241 6.59 17.19 25.91
N VAL A 242 6.54 15.88 26.21
CA VAL A 242 6.20 14.82 25.26
C VAL A 242 4.87 14.15 25.55
N LEU A 243 4.31 14.26 26.75
CA LEU A 243 3.02 13.64 27.11
C LEU A 243 1.82 14.49 26.71
N ALA A 244 0.74 13.83 26.32
CA ALA A 244 -0.54 14.47 26.04
C ALA A 244 -1.25 14.73 27.37
N PRO A 245 -1.52 15.98 27.76
CA PRO A 245 -2.18 16.25 29.04
C PRO A 245 -3.67 15.89 29.04
N GLU A 246 -4.27 15.66 27.87
CA GLU A 246 -5.62 15.11 27.74
C GLU A 246 -5.69 13.59 27.98
N ALA A 247 -4.56 12.89 28.13
CA ALA A 247 -4.56 11.48 28.50
C ALA A 247 -4.69 11.32 30.02
N GLU A 248 -5.71 10.57 30.46
CA GLU A 248 -6.12 10.49 31.86
C GLU A 248 -5.23 9.64 32.77
N ASP A 249 -4.31 8.85 32.22
CA ASP A 249 -3.60 7.79 32.96
C ASP A 249 -2.11 8.07 33.20
N TRP A 250 -1.54 9.15 32.67
CA TRP A 250 -0.12 9.47 32.88
C TRP A 250 0.22 9.82 34.32
N ASP A 251 -0.74 10.36 35.08
CA ASP A 251 -0.60 10.68 36.50
C ASP A 251 -0.53 9.42 37.39
N LYS A 252 -1.09 8.30 36.91
CA LYS A 252 -1.16 7.01 37.60
C LYS A 252 -0.16 5.99 37.04
N ALA A 253 0.68 6.38 36.07
CA ALA A 253 1.57 5.46 35.39
C ALA A 253 2.63 4.88 36.34
N ASP A 254 2.81 3.56 36.28
CA ASP A 254 3.96 2.89 36.89
C ASP A 254 5.16 3.02 35.95
N TRP A 255 5.94 4.08 36.14
CA TRP A 255 7.09 4.41 35.30
C TRP A 255 8.21 3.37 35.34
N SER A 256 8.38 2.68 36.46
CA SER A 256 9.40 1.63 36.60
C SER A 256 9.02 0.42 35.77
N ARG A 257 7.76 0.00 35.86
CA ARG A 257 7.22 -1.07 35.03
C ARG A 257 7.24 -0.70 33.55
N LEU A 258 6.81 0.52 33.21
CA LEU A 258 6.77 0.98 31.82
C LEU A 258 8.16 0.96 31.17
N ARG A 259 9.21 1.33 31.92
CA ARG A 259 10.59 1.21 31.46
C ARG A 259 10.96 -0.24 31.15
N THR A 260 10.67 -1.17 32.05
CA THR A 260 10.97 -2.60 31.85
C THR A 260 10.18 -3.18 30.67
N ASP A 261 8.89 -2.86 30.57
CA ASP A 261 8.01 -3.36 29.50
C ASP A 261 8.46 -2.84 28.11
N LEU A 262 9.15 -1.70 28.04
CA LEU A 262 9.59 -1.05 26.80
C LEU A 262 11.09 -1.16 26.51
N GLU A 263 11.87 -1.85 27.33
CA GLU A 263 13.34 -1.89 27.22
C GLU A 263 13.83 -2.41 25.85
N GLU A 264 13.17 -3.43 25.32
CA GLU A 264 13.54 -4.06 24.05
C GLU A 264 12.90 -3.39 22.83
N PHE A 265 11.88 -2.54 23.04
CA PHE A 265 11.09 -1.96 21.97
C PHE A 265 11.82 -0.80 21.28
N THR A 266 11.78 -0.80 19.95
CA THR A 266 12.37 0.25 19.10
C THR A 266 11.32 0.74 18.11
N PRO A 267 11.22 2.06 17.86
CA PRO A 267 10.25 2.55 16.92
C PRO A 267 10.63 2.16 15.49
N THR A 268 9.64 1.76 14.71
CA THR A 268 9.80 1.54 13.27
C THR A 268 9.67 2.88 12.53
N SER A 269 10.16 2.96 11.29
CA SER A 269 9.96 4.13 10.41
C SER A 269 8.51 4.32 9.95
N MET A 270 7.60 3.40 10.31
CA MET A 270 6.20 3.45 9.92
C MET A 270 5.39 4.25 10.94
N VAL A 271 4.87 5.39 10.51
CA VAL A 271 3.85 6.17 11.23
C VAL A 271 2.52 6.03 10.49
N ASP A 272 1.52 5.50 11.18
CA ASP A 272 0.13 5.41 10.71
C ASP A 272 -0.65 6.63 11.18
N TYR A 273 -1.40 7.27 10.29
CA TYR A 273 -2.23 8.45 10.63
C TYR A 273 -3.71 8.13 10.37
N PRO A 274 -4.39 7.45 11.31
CA PRO A 274 -5.78 7.03 11.14
C PRO A 274 -6.78 8.20 11.12
N ALA A 275 -6.36 9.39 11.57
CA ALA A 275 -7.13 10.63 11.53
C ALA A 275 -6.16 11.83 11.54
N PRO A 276 -6.58 13.04 11.11
CA PRO A 276 -5.68 14.20 11.00
C PRO A 276 -4.96 14.60 12.29
N TYR A 277 -5.54 14.30 13.45
CA TYR A 277 -4.99 14.67 14.76
C TYR A 277 -4.43 13.48 15.54
N ILE A 278 -4.30 12.31 14.90
CA ILE A 278 -3.87 11.07 15.55
C ILE A 278 -2.78 10.42 14.70
N ALA A 279 -1.67 10.08 15.35
CA ALA A 279 -0.60 9.30 14.77
C ALA A 279 -0.35 8.05 15.62
N ARG A 280 0.09 6.97 15.00
CA ARG A 280 0.50 5.75 15.68
C ARG A 280 1.88 5.36 15.19
N VAL A 281 2.83 5.32 16.11
CA VAL A 281 4.17 4.80 15.85
C VAL A 281 4.17 3.34 16.28
N LYS A 282 4.48 2.47 15.33
CA LYS A 282 4.61 1.04 15.59
C LYS A 282 5.97 0.76 16.23
N LEU A 283 5.97 0.10 17.38
CA LEU A 283 7.19 -0.30 18.09
C LEU A 283 7.41 -1.80 17.89
N SER A 284 8.62 -2.17 17.46
CA SER A 284 9.05 -3.57 17.34
C SER A 284 9.80 -3.98 18.59
N GLY A 285 9.38 -5.08 19.23
CA GLY A 285 10.13 -5.72 20.32
C GLY A 285 11.10 -6.80 19.82
N ASP A 286 11.38 -6.84 18.52
CA ASP A 286 12.36 -7.73 17.92
C ASP A 286 13.71 -6.99 17.71
N PRO A 287 14.74 -7.29 18.52
CA PRO A 287 16.03 -6.62 18.43
C PRO A 287 16.78 -6.96 17.13
N GLU A 288 16.48 -8.08 16.46
CA GLU A 288 17.14 -8.47 15.21
C GLU A 288 16.74 -7.60 14.02
N LEU A 289 15.65 -6.83 14.15
CA LEU A 289 15.13 -5.94 13.11
C LEU A 289 15.67 -4.50 13.22
N ARG A 290 16.47 -4.20 14.26
CA ARG A 290 17.07 -2.88 14.43
C ARG A 290 17.97 -2.54 13.23
N GLY A 291 17.76 -1.36 12.64
CA GLY A 291 18.49 -0.91 11.46
C GLY A 291 18.16 -1.66 10.16
N LYS A 292 17.09 -2.47 10.15
CA LYS A 292 16.60 -3.15 8.95
C LYS A 292 15.34 -2.48 8.42
N ALA A 293 15.17 -2.53 7.11
CA ALA A 293 13.95 -2.12 6.41
C ALA A 293 13.45 -3.27 5.54
N VAL A 294 12.14 -3.27 5.25
CA VAL A 294 11.56 -4.21 4.29
C VAL A 294 11.91 -3.74 2.88
N ALA A 295 12.54 -4.60 2.09
CA ALA A 295 12.76 -4.37 0.66
C ALA A 295 11.96 -5.40 -0.13
N GLY A 296 11.10 -4.95 -1.04
CA GLY A 296 10.29 -5.81 -1.91
C GLY A 296 8.90 -5.26 -2.18
N SER A 297 8.02 -6.10 -2.75
CA SER A 297 6.68 -5.68 -3.20
C SER A 297 5.57 -5.80 -2.14
N ILE A 298 5.83 -6.47 -1.02
CA ILE A 298 4.87 -6.79 0.06
C ILE A 298 5.42 -6.34 1.42
N GLY A 299 4.58 -5.84 2.32
CA GLY A 299 4.97 -5.67 3.72
C GLY A 299 5.21 -7.01 4.42
N ILE A 300 6.19 -7.08 5.33
CA ILE A 300 6.41 -8.26 6.18
C ILE A 300 5.68 -8.04 7.52
N PRO A 301 4.81 -8.96 7.96
CA PRO A 301 4.15 -8.84 9.26
C PRO A 301 5.17 -8.98 10.39
N LEU A 302 5.04 -8.12 11.40
CA LEU A 302 5.84 -8.16 12.62
C LEU A 302 5.12 -8.98 13.69
N ALA A 303 5.85 -9.84 14.41
CA ALA A 303 5.28 -10.74 15.41
C ALA A 303 5.11 -10.08 16.79
N ASN A 304 6.14 -9.36 17.27
CA ASN A 304 6.13 -8.69 18.58
C ASN A 304 5.97 -7.17 18.39
N VAL A 305 4.75 -6.68 18.53
CA VAL A 305 4.39 -5.28 18.22
C VAL A 305 3.51 -4.69 19.29
N ILE A 306 3.82 -3.43 19.63
CA ILE A 306 2.90 -2.52 20.32
C ILE A 306 2.84 -1.20 19.56
N PHE A 307 1.87 -0.36 19.90
CA PHE A 307 1.68 0.96 19.31
C PHE A 307 1.86 2.04 20.37
N MET A 308 2.60 3.07 20.00
CA MET A 308 2.55 4.36 20.68
C MET A 308 1.56 5.24 19.94
N THR A 309 0.48 5.63 20.60
CA THR A 309 -0.55 6.53 20.05
C THR A 309 -0.22 7.96 20.45
N LEU A 310 -0.25 8.88 19.48
CA LEU A 310 0.03 10.29 19.67
C LEU A 310 -1.16 11.15 19.23
N THR A 311 -1.38 12.25 19.95
CA THR A 311 -2.36 13.29 19.60
C THR A 311 -1.64 14.56 19.15
N TYR A 312 -2.20 15.25 18.15
CA TYR A 312 -1.68 16.51 17.65
C TYR A 312 -2.48 17.70 18.21
N ALA A 313 -1.79 18.77 18.59
CA ALA A 313 -2.40 20.07 18.82
C ALA A 313 -1.54 21.17 18.16
N PRO A 314 -2.12 22.10 17.38
CA PRO A 314 -1.33 23.10 16.62
C PRO A 314 -0.36 23.95 17.46
N ASN A 315 -0.68 24.20 18.73
CA ASN A 315 0.13 25.00 19.64
C ASN A 315 1.21 24.20 20.39
N ARG A 316 1.20 22.87 20.30
CA ARG A 316 2.13 21.98 21.04
C ARG A 316 2.91 21.05 20.13
N GLY A 317 2.34 20.63 19.01
CA GLY A 317 2.82 19.51 18.19
C GLY A 317 2.22 18.18 18.64
N TRP A 318 2.90 17.09 18.32
CA TRP A 318 2.52 15.73 18.71
C TRP A 318 2.88 15.42 20.15
N ARG A 319 2.03 14.67 20.84
CA ARG A 319 2.23 14.22 22.21
C ARG A 319 1.80 12.78 22.39
N VAL A 320 2.51 12.04 23.22
CA VAL A 320 2.20 10.64 23.55
C VAL A 320 0.92 10.60 24.38
N TRP A 321 -0.13 10.03 23.79
CA TRP A 321 -1.41 9.83 24.45
C TRP A 321 -1.46 8.50 25.20
N GLY A 322 -0.90 7.43 24.63
CA GLY A 322 -0.86 6.12 25.28
C GLY A 322 0.02 5.11 24.54
N ILE A 323 0.31 4.00 25.21
CA ILE A 323 1.15 2.91 24.70
C ILE A 323 0.45 1.59 24.93
N GLY A 324 0.42 0.72 23.91
CA GLY A 324 -0.18 -0.61 24.01
C GLY A 324 -0.87 -1.02 22.71
N ALA A 325 -2.13 -1.44 22.80
CA ALA A 325 -2.93 -1.76 21.63
C ALA A 325 -3.24 -0.51 20.79
N ALA A 326 -3.51 -0.70 19.48
CA ALA A 326 -3.94 0.38 18.62
C ALA A 326 -5.34 0.89 19.05
N VAL A 327 -5.41 2.10 19.59
CA VAL A 327 -6.65 2.75 20.04
C VAL A 327 -7.36 3.41 18.86
N ARG A 328 -8.69 3.26 18.76
CA ARG A 328 -9.44 3.82 17.63
C ARG A 328 -9.60 5.34 17.73
N PRO A 329 -9.69 6.07 16.60
CA PRO A 329 -9.88 7.51 16.63
C PRO A 329 -11.09 7.99 17.43
N ASP A 330 -12.20 7.24 17.41
CA ASP A 330 -13.43 7.55 18.13
C ASP A 330 -13.38 7.30 19.64
N GLU A 331 -12.30 6.68 20.14
CA GLU A 331 -12.08 6.42 21.56
C GLU A 331 -11.20 7.50 22.22
N ILE A 332 -10.57 8.39 21.43
CA ILE A 332 -9.70 9.45 21.93
C ILE A 332 -10.51 10.73 22.16
N LEU A 333 -10.56 11.17 23.41
CA LEU A 333 -11.23 12.40 23.80
C LEU A 333 -10.29 13.60 23.63
N PHE A 334 -10.66 14.51 22.74
CA PHE A 334 -9.96 15.78 22.57
C PHE A 334 -10.64 16.89 23.38
N PRO A 335 -9.88 17.90 23.87
CA PRO A 335 -10.45 19.08 24.47
C PRO A 335 -11.47 19.79 23.56
N SER A 336 -12.48 20.40 24.17
CA SER A 336 -13.46 21.22 23.44
C SER A 336 -12.76 22.31 22.62
N GLY A 337 -13.17 22.47 21.35
CA GLY A 337 -12.60 23.47 20.45
C GLY A 337 -11.41 23.00 19.62
N THR A 338 -10.88 21.79 19.84
CA THR A 338 -9.75 21.24 19.07
C THR A 338 -9.96 21.28 17.56
N PHE A 339 -11.18 20.94 17.11
CA PHE A 339 -11.53 20.89 15.69
C PHE A 339 -12.14 22.19 15.13
N ASP A 340 -12.39 23.19 15.98
CA ASP A 340 -13.04 24.42 15.54
C ASP A 340 -12.10 25.34 14.76
N ALA A 341 -10.78 25.15 14.89
CA ALA A 341 -9.77 25.80 14.06
C ALA A 341 -9.87 25.42 12.56
N ASP A 342 -10.55 24.31 12.23
CA ASP A 342 -10.78 23.83 10.86
C ASP A 342 -12.14 24.20 10.28
N ARG A 343 -13.04 24.81 11.06
CA ARG A 343 -14.42 25.13 10.63
C ARG A 343 -14.62 26.52 10.04
N GLY A 344 -13.55 27.22 9.67
CA GLY A 344 -13.63 28.49 8.97
C GLY A 344 -14.02 28.34 7.49
N VAL A 345 -15.25 27.87 7.23
CA VAL A 345 -15.92 27.96 5.92
C VAL A 345 -16.49 29.35 5.71
#